data_AF-A0A8J5D3Y9-F1
#
_entry.id   AF-A0A8J5D3Y9-F1
#
_cell.length_a   1.000
_cell.length_b   1.000
_cell.length_c   1.000
_cell.angle_alpha   90.00
_cell.angle_beta   90.00
_cell.angle_gamma   90.00
#
_symmetry.space_group_name_H-M   'P 1'
#
loop_
_entity.id
_entity.type
_entity.pdbx_description
1 polymer ?
#
loop_
_entity_poly.entity_id
_entity_poly.type
_entity_poly.pdbx_seq_one_letter_code
_entity_poly.pdbx_strand_id
1 'polypeptide(L)'
;MPMQAPGREGAKGEPPEIRVKIAFSGEAYITYIAPTLEVEVLEQEIRAVCKFDSGQVFTVKWIDEEGDPCTISSQQELNEALRLYDLNKDSELTIHGVEEKVERWIL
;
A
#
# COMPACT_ATOMS: atom_id res chain seq x y z
N MET A 1 21.75 21.26 -42.71
CA MET A 1 20.67 20.42 -42.15
C MET A 1 20.87 20.41 -40.64
N PRO A 2 19.94 20.91 -39.81
CA PRO A 2 20.12 20.84 -38.36
C PRO A 2 19.84 19.41 -37.90
N MET A 3 20.88 18.78 -37.34
CA MET A 3 20.81 17.43 -36.78
C MET A 3 20.21 17.51 -35.38
N GLN A 4 19.32 16.57 -35.09
CA GLN A 4 18.39 16.50 -33.96
C GLN A 4 19.05 16.70 -32.59
N ALA A 5 18.29 17.32 -31.69
CA ALA A 5 18.57 17.35 -30.27
C ALA A 5 18.72 15.92 -29.71
N PRO A 6 19.67 15.65 -28.81
CA PRO A 6 19.68 14.37 -28.11
C PRO A 6 18.39 14.25 -27.30
N GLY A 7 17.74 13.10 -27.46
CA GLY A 7 16.55 12.75 -26.70
C GLY A 7 16.78 12.96 -25.21
N ARG A 8 15.74 13.40 -24.52
CA ARG A 8 15.72 13.45 -23.06
C ARG A 8 16.05 12.06 -22.53
N GLU A 9 17.29 11.87 -22.09
CA GLU A 9 17.67 10.82 -21.15
C GLU A 9 16.92 11.10 -19.84
N GLY A 10 15.72 10.52 -19.73
CA GLY A 10 15.04 10.33 -18.45
C GLY A 10 15.71 9.20 -17.68
N ALA A 11 16.98 9.36 -17.33
CA ALA A 11 17.66 8.52 -16.36
C ALA A 11 17.55 9.20 -14.99
N LYS A 12 16.45 8.94 -14.28
CA LYS A 12 16.42 9.07 -12.83
C LYS A 12 16.00 7.73 -12.27
N GLY A 13 16.91 7.12 -11.51
CA GLY A 13 16.64 5.92 -10.71
C GLY A 13 15.71 6.25 -9.55
N GLU A 14 14.49 6.65 -9.86
CA GLU A 14 13.39 6.61 -8.91
C GLU A 14 13.05 5.13 -8.75
N PRO A 15 13.10 4.57 -7.53
CA PRO A 15 12.69 3.20 -7.31
C PRO A 15 11.26 3.07 -7.83
N PRO A 16 10.89 1.95 -8.50
CA PRO A 16 9.56 1.80 -9.07
C PRO A 16 8.53 1.98 -7.95
N GLU A 17 7.81 3.10 -7.96
CA GLU A 17 6.81 3.39 -6.93
C GLU A 17 5.55 2.59 -7.20
N ILE A 18 5.14 1.79 -6.22
CA ILE A 18 3.93 0.97 -6.28
C ILE A 18 2.76 1.85 -5.86
N ARG A 19 1.79 1.97 -6.75
CA ARG A 19 0.56 2.71 -6.46
C ARG A 19 -0.31 1.86 -5.53
N VAL A 20 -0.58 2.37 -4.34
CA VAL A 20 -1.38 1.70 -3.32
C VAL A 20 -2.66 2.47 -3.10
N LYS A 21 -3.77 1.75 -3.14
CA LYS A 21 -5.09 2.29 -2.87
C LYS A 21 -5.56 1.78 -1.51
N ILE A 22 -5.64 2.66 -0.53
CA ILE A 22 -6.08 2.35 0.83
C ILE A 22 -7.56 2.71 0.95
N ALA A 23 -8.44 1.71 1.09
CA ALA A 23 -9.85 1.90 1.37
C ALA A 23 -10.10 1.80 2.89
N PHE A 24 -10.67 2.86 3.47
CA PHE A 24 -11.00 2.93 4.89
C PHE A 24 -12.27 3.73 5.12
N SER A 25 -13.20 3.23 5.95
CA SER A 25 -14.45 3.90 6.34
C SER A 25 -15.32 4.40 5.16
N GLY A 26 -15.27 3.69 4.01
CA GLY A 26 -15.98 4.08 2.79
C GLY A 26 -15.28 5.15 1.95
N GLU A 27 -14.11 5.63 2.38
CA GLU A 27 -13.23 6.49 1.61
C GLU A 27 -12.07 5.68 1.01
N ALA A 28 -11.52 6.16 -0.10
CA ALA A 28 -10.35 5.58 -0.74
C ALA A 28 -9.26 6.63 -0.91
N TYR A 29 -8.07 6.28 -0.47
CA TYR A 29 -6.87 7.10 -0.48
C TYR A 29 -5.85 6.46 -1.42
N ILE A 30 -5.11 7.28 -2.16
CA ILE A 30 -4.08 6.79 -3.08
C ILE A 30 -2.74 7.30 -2.58
N THR A 31 -1.82 6.37 -2.31
CA THR A 31 -0.45 6.65 -1.94
C THR A 31 0.50 5.86 -2.85
N TYR A 32 1.78 6.19 -2.76
CA TYR A 32 2.85 5.55 -3.53
C TYR A 32 3.89 5.06 -2.55
N ILE A 33 4.20 3.77 -2.60
CA ILE A 33 5.19 3.15 -1.72
C ILE A 33 6.33 2.57 -2.53
N ALA A 34 7.52 2.54 -1.94
CA ALA A 34 8.62 1.79 -2.51
C ALA A 34 8.40 0.28 -2.32
N PRO A 35 8.86 -0.59 -3.24
CA PRO A 35 8.87 -2.04 -3.06
C PRO A 35 9.81 -2.50 -1.93
N THR A 36 10.68 -1.62 -1.47
CA THR A 36 11.57 -1.85 -0.32
C THR A 36 11.02 -1.20 0.95
N LEU A 37 9.73 -0.88 1.00
CA LEU A 37 9.09 -0.31 2.18
C LEU A 37 8.98 -1.38 3.28
N GLU A 38 9.29 -0.98 4.51
CA GLU A 38 9.08 -1.80 5.70
C GLU A 38 7.61 -1.70 6.16
N VAL A 39 7.09 -2.78 6.73
CA VAL A 39 5.70 -2.90 7.19
C VAL A 39 5.37 -1.87 8.26
N GLU A 40 6.33 -1.55 9.14
CA GLU A 40 6.17 -0.51 10.16
C GLU A 40 5.90 0.87 9.53
N VAL A 41 6.54 1.16 8.40
CA VAL A 41 6.32 2.42 7.68
C VAL A 41 4.96 2.40 6.98
N LEU A 42 4.57 1.26 6.38
CA LEU A 42 3.24 1.10 5.79
C LEU A 42 2.13 1.31 6.83
N GLU A 43 2.28 0.74 8.03
CA GLU A 43 1.35 0.92 9.14
C GLU A 43 1.27 2.38 9.59
N GLN A 44 2.40 3.08 9.65
CA GLN A 44 2.43 4.51 9.96
C GLN A 44 1.73 5.35 8.89
N GLU A 45 1.95 5.06 7.61
CA GLU A 45 1.28 5.71 6.49
C GLU A 45 -0.24 5.48 6.56
N ILE A 46 -0.68 4.24 6.75
CA ILE A 46 -2.10 3.90 6.90
C ILE A 46 -2.70 4.62 8.12
N ARG A 47 -2.00 4.65 9.26
CA ARG A 47 -2.44 5.40 10.44
C ARG A 47 -2.56 6.89 10.17
N ALA A 48 -1.63 7.49 9.44
CA ALA A 48 -1.67 8.90 9.07
C ALA A 48 -2.81 9.21 8.08
N VAL A 49 -2.99 8.36 7.07
CA VAL A 49 -4.02 8.49 6.03
C VAL A 49 -5.42 8.30 6.61
N CYS A 50 -5.64 7.23 7.37
CA CYS A 50 -6.92 6.89 7.99
C CYS A 50 -7.21 7.69 9.26
N LYS A 51 -6.26 8.50 9.73
CA LYS A 51 -6.32 9.28 10.98
C LYS A 51 -6.67 8.42 12.20
N PHE A 52 -6.10 7.22 12.28
CA PHE A 52 -6.28 6.35 13.44
C PHE A 52 -5.65 6.97 14.69
N ASP A 53 -6.32 6.81 15.84
CA ASP A 53 -5.74 7.17 17.14
C ASP A 53 -4.51 6.29 17.44
N SER A 54 -3.54 6.83 18.19
CA SER A 54 -2.29 6.11 18.52
C SER A 54 -2.50 4.80 19.28
N GLY A 55 -3.63 4.67 20.00
CA GLY A 55 -4.02 3.46 20.72
C GLY A 55 -5.01 2.57 19.98
N GLN A 56 -5.41 2.98 18.77
CA GLN A 56 -6.39 2.24 17.99
C GLN A 56 -5.70 1.09 17.25
N VAL A 57 -6.26 -0.12 17.45
CA VAL A 57 -5.85 -1.32 16.74
C VAL A 57 -6.59 -1.36 15.41
N PHE A 58 -5.85 -1.66 14.35
CA PHE A 58 -6.39 -1.83 13.01
C PHE A 58 -5.71 -3.02 12.35
N THR A 59 -6.45 -3.66 11.45
CA THR A 59 -5.90 -4.72 10.59
C THR A 59 -5.81 -4.19 9.17
N VAL A 60 -4.70 -4.47 8.50
CA VAL A 60 -4.50 -4.16 7.10
C VAL A 60 -4.78 -5.42 6.29
N LYS A 61 -5.62 -5.33 5.27
CA LYS A 61 -5.90 -6.46 4.37
C LYS A 61 -5.70 -6.04 2.93
N TRP A 62 -4.80 -6.67 2.20
CA TRP A 62 -4.70 -6.44 0.76
C TRP A 62 -5.67 -7.37 0.02
N ILE A 63 -6.17 -6.91 -1.12
CA ILE A 63 -7.02 -7.69 -2.02
C ILE A 63 -6.12 -8.29 -3.09
N ASP A 64 -6.09 -9.62 -3.18
CA ASP A 64 -5.32 -10.32 -4.20
C ASP A 64 -6.02 -10.33 -5.58
N GLU A 65 -5.43 -11.05 -6.53
CA GLU A 65 -5.95 -11.16 -7.90
C GLU A 65 -7.29 -11.91 -7.98
N GLU A 66 -7.54 -12.82 -7.04
CA GLU A 66 -8.79 -13.59 -6.95
C GLU A 66 -9.90 -12.76 -6.26
N GLY A 67 -9.53 -11.61 -5.68
CA GLY A 67 -10.42 -10.73 -4.93
C GLY A 67 -10.50 -11.11 -3.45
N ASP A 68 -9.62 -11.98 -2.97
CA ASP A 68 -9.59 -12.47 -1.61
C ASP A 68 -8.84 -11.50 -0.69
N PRO A 69 -9.40 -11.20 0.50
CA PRO A 69 -8.76 -10.32 1.46
C PRO A 69 -7.68 -11.07 2.27
N CYS A 70 -6.42 -10.83 1.94
CA CYS A 70 -5.26 -11.33 2.67
C CYS A 70 -4.77 -10.32 3.72
N THR A 71 -4.49 -10.76 4.94
CA THR A 71 -4.00 -9.88 6.00
C THR A 71 -2.52 -9.51 5.80
N ILE A 72 -2.17 -8.25 6.09
CA ILE A 72 -0.79 -7.77 6.23
C ILE A 72 -0.59 -7.33 7.68
N SER A 73 0.19 -8.12 8.42
CA SER A 73 0.56 -7.88 9.82
C SER A 73 2.07 -8.05 10.06
N SER A 74 2.80 -8.46 9.04
CA SER A 74 4.22 -8.78 9.11
C SER A 74 4.94 -8.43 7.81
N GLN A 75 6.26 -8.25 7.89
CA GLN A 75 7.08 -7.95 6.71
C GLN A 75 7.00 -9.05 5.65
N GLN A 76 6.84 -10.30 6.07
CA GLN A 76 6.74 -11.43 5.13
C GLN A 76 5.47 -11.34 4.27
N GLU A 77 4.33 -10.99 4.88
CA GLU A 77 3.05 -10.80 4.16
C GLU A 77 3.12 -9.59 3.21
N LEU A 78 3.75 -8.49 3.65
CA LEU A 78 3.99 -7.34 2.78
C LEU A 78 4.86 -7.72 1.58
N ASN A 79 5.97 -8.43 1.81
CA ASN A 79 6.86 -8.86 0.74
C ASN A 79 6.15 -9.78 -0.26
N GLU A 80 5.27 -10.66 0.20
CA GLU A 80 4.49 -11.53 -0.68
C GLU A 80 3.48 -10.72 -1.52
N ALA A 81 2.79 -9.75 -0.92
CA ALA A 81 1.89 -8.85 -1.65
C ALA A 81 2.63 -8.05 -2.74
N LEU A 82 3.82 -7.51 -2.42
CA LEU A 82 4.64 -6.76 -3.38
C LEU A 82 5.19 -7.66 -4.49
N ARG A 83 5.56 -8.90 -4.16
CA ARG A 83 6.00 -9.90 -5.13
C ARG A 83 4.88 -10.28 -6.09
N LEU A 84 3.67 -10.49 -5.58
CA LEU A 84 2.49 -10.81 -6.39
C LEU A 84 2.08 -9.63 -7.27
N TYR A 85 2.14 -8.40 -6.74
CA TYR A 85 1.96 -7.18 -7.53
C TYR A 85 2.89 -7.12 -8.75
N ASP A 86 4.21 -7.37 -8.57
CA ASP A 86 5.15 -7.38 -9.70
C ASP A 86 4.93 -8.57 -10.64
N LEU A 87 4.58 -9.74 -10.10
CA LEU A 87 4.32 -10.95 -10.88
C LEU A 87 3.10 -10.78 -11.79
N ASN A 88 2.01 -10.25 -11.25
CA ASN A 88 0.73 -10.05 -11.95
C ASN A 88 0.75 -8.80 -12.83
N LYS A 89 1.77 -7.93 -12.67
CA LYS A 89 1.89 -6.64 -13.35
C LYS A 89 0.66 -5.77 -13.13
N ASP A 90 0.15 -5.81 -11.90
CA ASP A 90 -1.00 -5.02 -11.49
C ASP A 90 -0.69 -3.52 -11.56
N SER A 91 -1.73 -2.75 -11.83
CA SER A 91 -1.61 -1.28 -11.93
C SER A 91 -1.74 -0.58 -10.57
N GLU A 92 -2.33 -1.26 -9.58
CA GLU A 92 -2.46 -0.77 -8.21
C GLU A 92 -2.61 -1.91 -7.19
N LEU A 93 -2.02 -1.76 -6.01
CA LEU A 93 -2.23 -2.64 -4.86
C LEU A 93 -3.40 -2.10 -4.03
N THR A 94 -4.49 -2.85 -3.91
CA THR A 94 -5.64 -2.44 -3.10
C THR A 94 -5.51 -2.96 -1.68
N ILE A 95 -5.54 -2.05 -0.71
CA ILE A 95 -5.45 -2.32 0.72
C ILE A 95 -6.72 -1.81 1.39
N HIS A 96 -7.34 -2.64 2.23
CA HIS A 96 -8.46 -2.31 3.08
C HIS A 96 -7.98 -2.18 4.53
N GLY A 97 -8.14 -0.99 5.09
CA GLY A 97 -8.00 -0.78 6.53
C GLY A 97 -9.29 -1.23 7.23
N VAL A 98 -9.18 -2.20 8.13
CA VAL A 98 -10.29 -2.59 9.00
C VAL A 98 -9.98 -2.08 10.39
N GLU A 99 -10.82 -1.17 10.89
CA GLU A 99 -10.79 -0.80 12.29
C GLU A 99 -11.17 -2.02 13.13
N GLU A 100 -10.26 -2.50 13.98
CA GLU A 100 -10.66 -3.45 15.01
C GLU A 100 -11.42 -2.67 16.07
N LYS A 101 -12.74 -2.65 15.93
CA LYS A 101 -13.62 -2.27 17.02
C LYS A 101 -13.35 -3.26 18.13
N VAL A 102 -12.55 -2.85 19.11
CA VAL A 102 -12.55 -3.47 20.42
C VAL A 102 -13.98 -3.32 20.90
N GLU A 103 -14.78 -4.37 20.70
CA GLU A 103 -16.12 -4.43 21.24
C GLU A 103 -15.94 -4.19 22.73
N ARG A 104 -16.31 -2.98 23.16
CA ARG A 104 -16.35 -2.61 24.57
C ARG A 104 -17.43 -3.49 25.20
N TRP A 105 -17.08 -4.72 25.54
CA TRP A 105 -17.83 -5.61 26.41
C TRP A 105 -17.67 -5.14 27.87
N ILE A 106 -18.06 -3.90 28.16
CA ILE A 106 -18.19 -3.29 29.50
C ILE A 106 -19.20 -2.13 29.28
N LEU A 107 -20.47 -2.10 29.71
CA LEU A 107 -21.29 -2.79 30.72
C LEU A 107 -22.75 -2.83 30.24
#